data_AF-A0A2V5QWZ8-F1
#
_entry.id   AF-A0A2V5QWZ8-F1
#
_cell.length_a   1.000
_cell.length_b   1.000
_cell.length_c   1.000
_cell.angle_alpha   90.00
_cell.angle_beta   90.00
_cell.angle_gamma   90.00
#
_symmetry.space_group_name_H-M   'P 1'
#
loop_
_entity.id
_entity.type
_entity.pdbx_description
1 polymer ?
#
loop_
_entity_poly.entity_id
_entity_poly.type
_entity_poly.pdbx_seq_one_letter_code
_entity_poly.pdbx_strand_id
1 'polypeptide(L)'
;MESGSRFGAKCGDAATAIADGARHAGLQKTTVVNSTSEAADLLREIAAPGDLILIKGSRASRTEEVIEHFGLRYSSFVTSP
;
A
#
# COMPACT_ATOMS: atom_id res chain seq x y z
N MET A 1 2.27 -11.61 20.45
CA MET A 1 3.16 -11.01 19.44
C MET A 1 2.53 -11.32 18.10
N GLU A 2 1.55 -10.51 17.70
CA GLU A 2 0.68 -10.82 16.57
C GLU A 2 1.31 -10.32 15.27
N SER A 3 1.35 -11.21 14.29
CA SER A 3 1.98 -11.03 12.99
C SER A 3 1.33 -9.87 12.24
N GLY A 4 2.07 -8.78 12.03
CA GLY A 4 1.65 -7.68 11.17
C GLY A 4 1.23 -8.22 9.79
N SER A 5 -0.03 -8.02 9.43
CA SER A 5 -0.58 -8.45 8.14
C SER A 5 0.05 -7.59 7.04
N ARG A 6 1.01 -8.15 6.31
CA ARG A 6 1.71 -7.46 5.23
C ARG A 6 0.83 -7.44 3.97
N PHE A 7 0.32 -6.27 3.60
CA PHE A 7 -0.49 -6.05 2.40
C PHE A 7 0.26 -5.21 1.38
N GLY A 8 0.14 -5.55 0.09
CA GLY A 8 0.76 -4.81 -1.01
C GLY A 8 -0.29 -4.45 -2.07
N ALA A 9 -0.37 -3.15 -2.39
CA ALA A 9 -1.16 -2.60 -3.50
C ALA A 9 -0.23 -2.04 -4.59
N LYS A 10 -0.58 -2.22 -5.87
CA LYS A 10 0.19 -1.78 -7.04
C LYS A 10 -0.74 -1.26 -8.14
N CYS A 11 -0.32 -0.18 -8.82
CA CYS A 11 -1.00 0.41 -9.98
C CYS A 11 -0.19 0.22 -11.27
N GLY A 12 -0.86 -0.02 -12.41
CA GLY A 12 -0.30 0.02 -13.77
C GLY A 12 0.15 -1.34 -14.34
N ASP A 13 0.64 -1.34 -15.59
CA ASP A 13 0.89 -2.57 -16.39
C ASP A 13 1.89 -3.55 -15.76
N ALA A 14 2.86 -3.05 -14.99
CA ALA A 14 3.83 -3.88 -14.28
C ALA A 14 3.29 -4.44 -12.94
N ALA A 15 2.10 -4.01 -12.49
CA ALA A 15 1.55 -4.35 -11.19
C ALA A 15 1.27 -5.86 -11.05
N THR A 16 0.79 -6.50 -12.12
CA THR A 16 0.48 -7.94 -12.12
C THR A 16 1.73 -8.78 -11.89
N ALA A 17 2.82 -8.50 -12.62
CA ALA A 17 4.08 -9.23 -12.46
C ALA A 17 4.68 -9.07 -11.06
N ILE A 18 4.60 -7.87 -10.48
CA ILE A 18 5.06 -7.61 -9.11
C ILE A 18 4.17 -8.34 -8.08
N ALA A 19 2.86 -8.33 -8.29
CA ALA A 19 1.92 -9.02 -7.39
C ALA A 19 2.14 -10.54 -7.41
N ASP A 20 2.39 -11.11 -8.59
CA ASP A 20 2.69 -12.53 -8.71
C ASP A 20 4.03 -12.87 -8.06
N GLY A 21 5.07 -12.05 -8.24
CA GLY A 21 6.34 -12.22 -7.52
C GLY A 21 6.15 -12.17 -6.00
N ALA A 22 5.34 -11.24 -5.49
CA ALA A 22 5.05 -11.12 -4.06
C ALA A 22 4.30 -12.35 -3.51
N ARG A 23 3.30 -12.86 -4.25
CA ARG A 23 2.56 -14.08 -3.88
C ARG A 23 3.49 -15.30 -3.82
N HIS A 24 4.34 -15.48 -4.84
CA HIS A 24 5.33 -16.56 -4.86
C HIS A 24 6.34 -16.45 -3.70
N ALA A 25 6.65 -15.23 -3.26
CA ALA A 25 7.51 -14.98 -2.09
C ALA A 25 6.78 -15.13 -0.74
N GLY A 26 5.52 -15.57 -0.72
CA GLY A 26 4.75 -15.83 0.50
C GLY A 26 3.89 -14.67 0.98
N LEU A 27 3.81 -13.55 0.26
CA LEU A 27 2.84 -12.48 0.55
C LEU A 27 1.48 -12.86 -0.04
N GLN A 28 0.78 -13.77 0.63
CA GLN A 28 -0.49 -14.33 0.16
C GLN A 28 -1.61 -13.28 0.06
N LYS A 29 -1.59 -12.25 0.91
CA LYS A 29 -2.54 -11.13 0.87
C LYS A 29 -2.03 -10.00 -0.03
N THR A 30 -2.05 -10.24 -1.34
CA THR A 30 -1.62 -9.27 -2.36
C THR A 30 -2.76 -8.95 -3.32
N THR A 31 -3.02 -7.64 -3.50
CA THR A 31 -4.08 -7.13 -4.39
C THR A 31 -3.49 -6.16 -5.41
N VAL A 32 -3.95 -6.27 -6.66
CA VAL A 32 -3.65 -5.30 -7.71
C VAL A 32 -4.83 -4.32 -7.80
N VAL A 33 -4.53 -3.04 -7.92
CA VAL A 33 -5.52 -1.96 -8.03
C VAL A 33 -5.24 -1.16 -9.30
N ASN A 34 -6.27 -0.53 -9.84
CA ASN A 34 -6.17 0.18 -11.12
C ASN A 34 -5.87 1.68 -10.94
N SER A 35 -6.01 2.20 -9.72
CA SER A 35 -5.76 3.61 -9.41
C SER A 35 -5.26 3.86 -7.99
N THR A 36 -4.66 5.03 -7.81
CA THR A 36 -4.21 5.55 -6.52
C THR A 36 -5.36 5.71 -5.53
N SER A 37 -6.53 6.14 -6.00
CA SER A 37 -7.74 6.31 -5.18
C SER A 37 -8.27 4.98 -4.67
N GLU A 38 -8.33 3.96 -5.54
CA GLU A 38 -8.74 2.60 -5.15
C GLU A 38 -7.80 2.00 -4.11
N ALA A 39 -6.48 2.25 -4.23
CA ALA A 39 -5.52 1.87 -3.20
C ALA A 39 -5.84 2.51 -1.85
N ALA A 40 -6.17 3.81 -1.85
CA ALA A 40 -6.50 4.55 -0.63
C ALA A 40 -7.82 4.08 -0.01
N ASP A 41 -8.84 3.76 -0.82
CA ASP A 41 -10.10 3.17 -0.35
C ASP A 41 -9.85 1.84 0.36
N LEU A 42 -9.11 0.93 -0.27
CA LEU A 42 -8.79 -0.36 0.35
C LEU A 42 -7.98 -0.20 1.63
N LEU A 43 -7.00 0.70 1.65
CA LEU A 43 -6.23 0.98 2.87
C LEU A 43 -7.13 1.50 4.00
N ARG A 44 -8.13 2.34 3.69
CA ARG A 44 -9.09 2.83 4.70
C ARG A 44 -9.94 1.71 5.27
N GLU A 45 -10.29 0.71 4.48
CA GLU A 45 -11.10 -0.43 4.93
C GLU A 45 -10.31 -1.39 5.82
N ILE A 46 -9.03 -1.61 5.52
CA ILE A 46 -8.23 -2.68 6.17
C ILE A 46 -7.33 -2.17 7.30
N ALA A 47 -6.95 -0.90 7.30
CA ALA A 47 -6.01 -0.36 8.29
C ALA A 47 -6.70 -0.12 9.64
N ALA A 48 -6.08 -0.64 10.70
CA ALA A 48 -6.50 -0.39 12.08
C ALA A 48 -5.52 0.57 12.79
N PRO A 49 -5.97 1.27 13.85
CA PRO A 49 -5.07 2.06 14.68
C PRO A 49 -3.90 1.21 15.21
N GLY A 50 -2.67 1.67 14.99
CA GLY A 50 -1.44 0.97 15.39
C GLY A 50 -0.77 0.16 14.27
N ASP A 51 -1.41 0.01 13.11
CA ASP A 51 -0.79 -0.64 11.95
C ASP A 51 0.32 0.21 11.33
N LEU A 52 1.39 -0.46 10.89
CA LEU A 52 2.46 0.16 10.10
C LEU A 52 2.23 -0.11 8.61
N ILE A 53 2.08 0.95 7.82
CA ILE A 53 1.86 0.87 6.37
C ILE A 53 3.09 1.43 5.64
N LEU A 54 3.69 0.61 4.78
CA LEU A 54 4.78 1.02 3.89
C LEU A 54 4.22 1.31 2.49
N ILE A 55 4.27 2.57 2.06
CA ILE A 55 3.93 2.97 0.70
C ILE A 55 5.23 3.15 -0.08
N LYS A 56 5.34 2.46 -1.23
CA LYS A 56 6.51 2.58 -2.12
C LYS A 56 6.09 2.83 -3.55
N GLY A 57 6.53 3.97 -4.10
CA GLY A 57 6.54 4.25 -5.53
C GLY A 57 7.91 4.66 -6.06
N SER A 58 8.00 4.85 -7.37
CA SER A 58 9.13 5.47 -8.07
C SER A 58 9.03 7.00 -8.06
N ARG A 59 10.11 7.71 -8.37
CA ARG A 59 10.14 9.19 -8.38
C ARG A 59 9.15 9.85 -9.35
N ALA A 60 8.67 9.11 -10.36
CA ALA A 60 7.66 9.56 -11.32
C ALA A 60 6.24 9.12 -10.96
N SER A 61 6.06 8.21 -10.00
CA SER A 61 4.74 7.75 -9.59
C SER A 61 4.22 8.65 -8.47
N ARG A 62 2.97 9.10 -8.62
CA ARG A 62 2.17 9.94 -7.72
C ARG A 62 1.94 9.26 -6.36
N THR A 63 3.02 8.99 -5.64
CA THR A 63 3.01 8.20 -4.39
C THR A 63 2.45 9.04 -3.25
N GLU A 64 2.72 10.33 -3.32
CA GLU A 64 2.23 11.39 -2.46
C GLU A 64 0.71 11.49 -2.51
N GLU A 65 0.09 11.21 -3.68
CA GLU A 65 -1.36 11.23 -3.85
C GLU A 65 -2.05 10.10 -3.05
N VAL A 66 -1.42 8.92 -2.88
CA VAL A 66 -1.97 7.87 -1.97
C VAL A 66 -2.00 8.38 -0.54
N ILE A 67 -0.93 9.05 -0.11
CA ILE A 67 -0.79 9.58 1.25
C ILE A 67 -1.81 10.70 1.48
N GLU A 68 -2.02 11.59 0.51
CA GLU A 68 -3.04 12.64 0.58
C GLU A 68 -4.45 12.06 0.68
N HIS A 69 -4.78 11.07 -0.14
CA HIS A 69 -6.09 10.41 -0.09
C HIS A 69 -6.28 9.61 1.21
N PHE A 70 -5.23 8.96 1.72
CA PHE A 70 -5.32 8.08 2.90
C PHE A 70 -5.17 8.83 4.23
N GLY A 71 -4.30 9.83 4.30
CA GLY A 71 -3.79 10.47 5.51
C GLY A 71 -4.76 11.37 6.27
N LEU A 72 -5.99 11.55 5.77
CA LEU A 72 -6.97 12.45 6.38
C LEU A 72 -7.53 11.96 7.74
N ARG A 73 -7.15 10.77 8.25
CA ARG A 73 -7.68 10.22 9.53
C ARG A 73 -6.69 9.55 10.49
N TYR A 74 -5.44 9.28 10.10
CA TYR A 74 -4.49 8.54 10.95
C TYR A 74 -3.12 9.25 10.95
N SER A 75 -2.80 10.00 12.02
CA SER A 75 -1.59 10.83 12.07
C SER A 75 -0.51 10.28 13.01
N SER A 76 0.52 9.70 12.39
CA SER A 76 1.92 10.08 12.61
C SER A 76 2.73 9.63 11.39
N PHE A 77 3.26 10.57 10.60
CA PHE A 77 4.07 10.27 9.42
C PHE A 77 5.55 10.35 9.78
N VAL A 78 6.31 9.28 9.52
CA VAL A 78 7.77 9.27 9.63
C VAL A 78 8.33 9.14 8.23
N THR A 79 8.91 10.21 7.70
CA THR A 79 9.71 10.19 6.48
C THR A 79 11.16 9.92 6.88
N SER A 80 11.73 8.82 6.39
CA SER A 80 13.18 8.59 6.50
C SER A 80 13.87 9.35 5.34
N PRO A 81 14.97 10.10 5.60
CA PRO A 81 15.67 10.90 4.60
C PRO A 81 16.30 10.08 3.47
#